data_AF-A0A7S4LM59-F1
#
_entry.id   AF-A0A7S4LM59-F1
#
_cell.length_a   1.000
_cell.length_b   1.000
_cell.length_c   1.000
_cell.angle_alpha   90.00
_cell.angle_beta   90.00
_cell.angle_gamma   90.00
#
_symmetry.space_group_name_H-M   'P 1'
#
loop_
_entity.id
_entity.type
_entity.pdbx_description
1 polymer ?
#
loop_
_entity_poly.entity_id
_entity_poly.type
_entity_poly.pdbx_seq_one_letter_code
_entity_poly.pdbx_strand_id
1 'polypeptide(L)'
;MAAVWAWQDERGDWNEYDHATSQAIEAALVTRKPKLSIRANRYTYTVDLRAMKQVNDNTKQSRPIRQICPSKPKMPNKEVEQLFEKYLNVVVTEVGDKTIDSLQGSAFEALCEDLGIDVEDPVLLVLAWKSQAKHSFSISRDEWARAMIALHVDSLKKLKAAIPAMRAEITDKDAFKDFYFFVFDFVKEDPATVLGNDTALAYWQLLLGPQWPLTNSWCTFISEVYKKAITRDVWKQLYYFSQLPTSLESYDIDEGAWPSVMDDFVDWFREKK
;
A
#
# COMPACT_ATOMS: atom_id res chain seq x y z
N MET A 1 13.96 -8.86 -5.44
CA MET A 1 14.47 -8.20 -4.21
C MET A 1 15.96 -7.99 -4.29
N ALA A 2 16.44 -6.76 -4.01
CA ALA A 2 17.86 -6.52 -3.78
C ALA A 2 18.29 -7.19 -2.46
N ALA A 3 19.47 -7.79 -2.45
CA ALA A 3 20.01 -8.40 -1.25
C ALA A 3 20.25 -7.34 -0.17
N VAL A 4 19.82 -7.65 1.06
CA VAL A 4 20.07 -6.80 2.23
C VAL A 4 21.29 -7.35 2.95
N TRP A 5 22.18 -6.47 3.38
CA TRP A 5 23.34 -6.87 4.18
C TRP A 5 23.12 -6.50 5.63
N ALA A 6 23.73 -7.25 6.55
CA ALA A 6 23.69 -6.93 7.98
C ALA A 6 25.04 -7.20 8.64
N TRP A 7 25.25 -6.56 9.79
CA TRP A 7 26.41 -6.77 10.67
C TRP A 7 25.97 -7.22 12.06
N GLN A 8 26.79 -8.01 12.72
CA GLN A 8 26.49 -8.52 14.06
C GLN A 8 27.06 -7.59 15.13
N ASP A 9 26.25 -7.22 16.11
CA ASP A 9 26.71 -6.43 17.26
C ASP A 9 27.32 -7.29 18.37
N GLU A 10 27.72 -6.65 19.47
CA GLU A 10 28.35 -7.31 20.62
C GLU A 10 27.41 -8.23 21.41
N ARG A 11 26.09 -8.06 21.25
CA ARG A 11 25.06 -8.90 21.87
C ARG A 11 24.76 -10.13 21.01
N GLY A 12 25.27 -10.15 19.79
CA GLY A 12 25.01 -11.21 18.81
C GLY A 12 23.83 -10.89 17.89
N ASP A 13 23.22 -9.71 18.01
CA ASP A 13 22.08 -9.30 17.20
C ASP A 13 22.54 -8.79 15.83
N TRP A 14 21.78 -9.13 14.79
CA TRP A 14 22.06 -8.71 13.42
C TRP A 14 21.34 -7.40 13.11
N ASN A 15 22.12 -6.39 12.75
CA ASN A 15 21.67 -5.05 12.42
C ASN A 15 21.81 -4.83 10.92
N GLU A 16 20.71 -4.51 10.24
CA GLU A 16 20.68 -4.28 8.80
C GLU A 16 21.45 -3.02 8.42
N TYR A 17 22.17 -3.08 7.32
CA TYR A 17 22.64 -1.88 6.65
C TYR A 17 21.48 -1.21 5.90
N ASP A 18 21.57 0.11 5.73
CA ASP A 18 20.63 0.81 4.87
C ASP A 18 20.70 0.32 3.40
N HIS A 19 19.69 0.71 2.62
CA HIS A 19 19.56 0.27 1.23
C HIS A 19 20.76 0.65 0.36
N ALA A 20 21.26 1.88 0.50
CA ALA A 20 22.38 2.39 -0.29
C ALA A 20 23.69 1.62 0.01
N THR A 21 23.93 1.32 1.29
CA THR A 21 25.09 0.53 1.73
C THR A 21 24.98 -0.91 1.28
N SER A 22 23.80 -1.53 1.40
CA SER A 22 23.56 -2.88 0.89
C SER A 22 23.79 -2.97 -0.63
N GLN A 23 23.32 -1.99 -1.40
CA GLN A 23 23.61 -1.90 -2.85
C GLN A 23 25.10 -1.72 -3.14
N ALA A 24 25.82 -0.89 -2.37
CA ALA A 24 27.24 -0.67 -2.56
C ALA A 24 28.06 -1.94 -2.28
N ILE A 25 27.66 -2.73 -1.27
CA ILE A 25 28.28 -4.02 -0.96
C ILE A 25 28.04 -5.02 -2.12
N GLU A 26 26.82 -5.09 -2.64
CA GLU A 26 26.50 -5.93 -3.81
C GLU A 26 27.29 -5.52 -5.05
N ALA A 27 27.36 -4.22 -5.35
CA ALA A 27 28.14 -3.72 -6.48
C ALA A 27 29.63 -4.06 -6.34
N ALA A 28 30.18 -4.00 -5.11
CA ALA A 28 31.56 -4.40 -4.82
C ALA A 28 31.79 -5.91 -5.05
N LEU A 29 30.82 -6.77 -4.70
CA LEU A 29 30.89 -8.20 -5.00
C LEU A 29 30.88 -8.48 -6.51
N VAL A 30 29.96 -7.85 -7.25
CA VAL A 30 29.85 -7.99 -8.71
C VAL A 30 31.14 -7.55 -9.40
N THR A 31 31.69 -6.42 -8.98
CA THR A 31 32.96 -5.88 -9.51
C THR A 31 34.21 -6.55 -8.93
N ARG A 32 34.04 -7.58 -8.07
CA ARG A 32 35.11 -8.32 -7.38
C ARG A 32 36.07 -7.43 -6.60
N LYS A 33 35.58 -6.29 -6.10
CA LYS A 33 36.34 -5.39 -5.23
C LYS A 33 36.41 -6.02 -3.83
N PRO A 34 37.60 -6.32 -3.30
CA PRO A 34 37.73 -7.10 -2.07
C PRO A 34 37.35 -6.31 -0.81
N LYS A 35 37.42 -4.98 -0.88
CA LYS A 35 37.15 -4.07 0.24
C LYS A 35 36.40 -2.83 -0.25
N LEU A 36 35.49 -2.32 0.58
CA LEU A 36 34.85 -1.02 0.39
C LEU A 36 34.79 -0.25 1.72
N SER A 37 34.81 1.07 1.63
CA SER A 37 34.61 1.93 2.79
C SER A 37 33.16 2.38 2.83
N ILE A 38 32.50 2.23 3.98
CA ILE A 38 31.12 2.65 4.23
C ILE A 38 31.11 3.60 5.41
N ARG A 39 30.13 4.49 5.47
CA ARG A 39 29.96 5.45 6.58
C ARG A 39 28.65 5.18 7.27
N ALA A 40 28.69 4.94 8.58
CA ALA A 40 27.51 4.79 9.41
C ALA A 40 27.62 5.75 10.61
N ASN A 41 26.69 6.70 10.68
CA ASN A 41 26.72 7.81 11.63
C ASN A 41 28.08 8.56 11.56
N ARG A 42 28.74 8.73 12.71
CA ARG A 42 30.03 9.43 12.84
C ARG A 42 31.26 8.56 12.55
N TYR A 43 31.08 7.30 12.19
CA TYR A 43 32.18 6.35 12.01
C TYR A 43 32.29 5.89 10.56
N THR A 44 33.53 5.62 10.15
CA THR A 44 33.85 4.98 8.87
C THR A 44 34.25 3.54 9.15
N TYR A 45 33.80 2.63 8.29
CA TYR A 45 34.10 1.21 8.36
C TYR A 45 34.67 0.74 7.04
N THR A 46 35.70 -0.10 7.12
CA THR A 46 36.16 -0.91 6.00
C THR A 46 35.43 -2.25 6.02
N VAL A 47 34.62 -2.51 5.02
CA VAL A 47 33.99 -3.81 4.77
C VAL A 47 34.97 -4.65 3.97
N ASP A 48 35.39 -5.78 4.53
CA ASP A 48 36.22 -6.79 3.89
C ASP A 48 35.33 -7.97 3.45
N LEU A 49 35.09 -8.05 2.14
CA LEU A 49 34.20 -9.05 1.55
C LEU A 49 34.86 -10.42 1.42
N ARG A 50 36.18 -10.53 1.60
CA ARG A 50 36.87 -11.82 1.68
C ARG A 50 36.77 -12.40 3.09
N ALA A 51 36.95 -11.55 4.09
CA ALA A 51 36.87 -11.94 5.50
C ALA A 51 35.42 -12.00 6.02
N MET A 52 34.46 -11.46 5.27
CA MET A 52 33.06 -11.28 5.68
C MET A 52 32.95 -10.53 7.01
N LYS A 53 33.64 -9.39 7.10
CA LYS A 53 33.66 -8.55 8.30
C LYS A 53 33.71 -7.07 7.93
N GLN A 54 33.10 -6.25 8.78
CA GLN A 54 33.37 -4.81 8.83
C GLN A 54 34.42 -4.54 9.89
N VAL A 55 35.24 -3.52 9.69
CA VAL A 55 36.23 -3.04 10.66
C VAL A 55 36.04 -1.55 10.82
N ASN A 56 35.81 -1.09 12.05
CA ASN A 56 35.77 0.34 12.35
C ASN A 56 37.16 0.95 12.15
N ASP A 57 37.27 1.99 11.33
CA ASP A 57 38.58 2.53 10.95
C ASP A 57 39.29 3.21 12.13
N ASN A 58 38.54 3.71 13.11
CA ASN A 58 39.07 4.39 14.29
C ASN A 58 39.41 3.41 15.42
N THR A 59 38.46 2.54 15.80
CA THR A 59 38.62 1.65 16.96
C THR A 59 39.26 0.31 16.62
N LYS A 60 39.40 -0.01 15.32
CA LYS A 60 39.83 -1.32 14.80
C LYS A 60 38.95 -2.49 15.23
N GLN A 61 37.77 -2.21 15.82
CA GLN A 61 36.81 -3.24 16.17
C GLN A 61 36.28 -3.90 14.92
N SER A 62 36.35 -5.23 14.87
CA SER A 62 35.84 -6.03 13.76
C SER A 62 34.52 -6.70 14.13
N ARG A 63 33.55 -6.64 13.22
CA ARG A 63 32.22 -7.27 13.37
C ARG A 63 31.91 -8.13 12.14
N PRO A 64 31.37 -9.35 12.32
CA PRO A 64 30.90 -10.16 11.21
C PRO A 64 29.85 -9.43 10.38
N ILE A 65 29.85 -9.68 9.07
CA ILE A 65 28.77 -9.26 8.17
C ILE A 65 28.19 -10.51 7.49
N ARG A 66 26.94 -10.41 7.05
CA ARG A 66 26.32 -11.43 6.20
C ARG A 66 25.38 -10.78 5.20
N GLN A 67 25.24 -11.44 4.07
CA GLN A 67 24.08 -11.23 3.22
C GLN A 67 22.88 -11.83 3.95
N ILE A 68 21.90 -11.00 4.27
CA ILE A 68 20.56 -11.48 4.55
C ILE A 68 19.92 -11.64 3.18
N CYS A 69 19.84 -12.87 2.70
CA CYS A 69 18.89 -13.16 1.65
C CYS A 69 17.51 -12.90 2.28
N PRO A 70 16.73 -11.90 1.86
CA PRO A 70 15.32 -11.90 2.22
C PRO A 70 14.76 -13.19 1.61
N SER A 71 14.57 -14.21 2.44
CA SER A 71 13.92 -15.43 1.99
C SER A 71 12.58 -14.99 1.45
N LYS A 72 12.27 -15.37 0.19
CA LYS A 72 10.95 -15.10 -0.38
C LYS A 72 9.89 -15.47 0.67
N PRO A 73 8.94 -14.57 0.96
CA PRO A 73 7.84 -14.88 1.87
C PRO A 73 7.28 -16.26 1.57
N LYS A 74 7.16 -17.11 2.61
CA LYS A 74 6.70 -18.48 2.43
C LYS A 74 5.24 -18.44 1.99
N MET A 75 4.97 -18.95 0.79
CA MET A 75 3.61 -19.02 0.28
C MET A 75 2.77 -20.03 1.08
N PRO A 76 1.44 -19.82 1.19
CA PRO A 76 0.56 -20.71 1.95
C PRO A 76 0.56 -22.14 1.40
N ASN A 77 0.61 -22.28 0.08
CA ASN A 77 0.71 -23.54 -0.64
C ASN A 77 1.32 -23.31 -2.04
N LYS A 78 1.54 -24.40 -2.78
CA LYS A 78 2.18 -24.37 -4.09
C LYS A 78 1.28 -23.76 -5.17
N GLU A 79 -0.02 -23.92 -5.05
CA GLU A 79 -1.02 -23.40 -5.99
C GLU A 79 -1.05 -21.86 -5.96
N VAL A 80 -1.03 -21.27 -4.76
CA VAL A 80 -0.92 -19.82 -4.54
C VAL A 80 0.40 -19.28 -5.08
N GLU A 81 1.50 -20.00 -4.86
CA GLU A 81 2.81 -19.63 -5.41
C GLU A 81 2.81 -19.65 -6.95
N GLN A 82 2.30 -20.72 -7.55
CA GLN A 82 2.22 -20.84 -9.01
C GLN A 82 1.35 -19.75 -9.63
N LEU A 83 0.25 -19.39 -8.99
CA LEU A 83 -0.61 -18.31 -9.45
C LEU A 83 0.09 -16.95 -9.39
N PHE A 84 0.83 -16.66 -8.31
CA PHE A 84 1.64 -15.44 -8.21
C PHE A 84 2.73 -15.40 -9.28
N GLU A 85 3.48 -16.50 -9.44
CA GLU A 85 4.55 -16.59 -10.46
C GLU A 85 4.01 -16.45 -11.88
N LYS A 86 2.78 -16.92 -12.17
CA LYS A 86 2.13 -16.72 -13.47
C LYS A 86 2.07 -15.24 -13.83
N TYR A 87 1.54 -14.40 -12.94
CA TYR A 87 1.38 -12.96 -13.19
C TYR A 87 2.69 -12.19 -13.04
N LEU A 88 3.56 -12.59 -12.11
CA LEU A 88 4.89 -12.00 -11.96
C LEU A 88 5.72 -12.16 -13.25
N ASN A 89 5.62 -13.32 -13.91
CA ASN A 89 6.33 -13.56 -15.16
C ASN A 89 5.89 -12.63 -16.31
N VAL A 90 4.65 -12.11 -16.28
CA VAL A 90 4.18 -11.13 -17.26
C VAL A 90 5.02 -9.85 -17.15
N VAL A 91 5.07 -9.25 -15.96
CA VAL A 91 5.82 -8.01 -15.72
C VAL A 91 7.33 -8.20 -15.86
N VAL A 92 7.88 -9.33 -15.40
CA VAL A 92 9.31 -9.64 -15.54
C VAL A 92 9.70 -9.77 -17.02
N THR A 93 8.84 -10.35 -17.85
CA THR A 93 9.09 -10.51 -19.28
C THR A 93 9.00 -9.17 -20.02
N GLU A 94 8.00 -8.35 -19.70
CA GLU A 94 7.81 -7.04 -20.31
C GLU A 94 8.96 -6.08 -19.97
N VAL A 95 9.32 -5.99 -18.68
CA VAL A 95 10.36 -5.05 -18.21
C VAL A 95 11.76 -5.60 -18.45
N GLY A 96 11.92 -6.92 -18.56
CA GLY A 96 13.22 -7.58 -18.71
C GLY A 96 14.06 -7.62 -17.43
N ASP A 97 13.46 -7.28 -16.27
CA ASP A 97 14.13 -7.26 -14.97
C ASP A 97 13.66 -8.40 -14.06
N LYS A 98 14.54 -9.39 -13.86
CA LYS A 98 14.29 -10.56 -13.00
C LYS A 98 14.34 -10.24 -11.50
N THR A 99 14.66 -9.01 -11.11
CA THR A 99 14.70 -8.59 -9.71
C THR A 99 13.34 -8.13 -9.18
N ILE A 100 12.37 -7.88 -10.06
CA ILE A 100 10.97 -7.58 -9.72
C ILE A 100 10.34 -8.76 -8.97
N ASP A 101 9.66 -8.48 -7.86
CA ASP A 101 8.97 -9.48 -7.02
C ASP A 101 7.65 -8.93 -6.47
N SER A 102 6.92 -8.23 -7.33
CA SER A 102 5.60 -7.66 -7.06
C SER A 102 4.75 -7.66 -8.33
N LEU A 103 3.45 -7.86 -8.18
CA LEU A 103 2.47 -7.69 -9.24
C LEU A 103 2.21 -6.19 -9.41
N GLN A 104 2.47 -5.66 -10.59
CA GLN A 104 2.31 -4.25 -10.95
C GLN A 104 2.04 -4.14 -12.46
N GLY A 105 1.43 -3.04 -12.91
CA GLY A 105 1.20 -2.76 -14.33
C GLY A 105 0.51 -3.92 -15.05
N SER A 106 1.14 -4.44 -16.11
CA SER A 106 0.61 -5.54 -16.93
C SER A 106 0.29 -6.83 -16.17
N ALA A 107 0.90 -7.07 -15.01
CA ALA A 107 0.51 -8.18 -14.15
C ALA A 107 -0.92 -8.00 -13.60
N PHE A 108 -1.32 -6.77 -13.26
CA PHE A 108 -2.71 -6.47 -12.85
C PHE A 108 -3.67 -6.56 -14.01
N GLU A 109 -3.31 -6.04 -15.19
CA GLU A 109 -4.15 -6.11 -16.39
C GLU A 109 -4.45 -7.57 -16.74
N ALA A 110 -3.43 -8.43 -16.77
CA ALA A 110 -3.59 -9.86 -17.02
C ALA A 110 -4.44 -10.56 -15.93
N LEU A 111 -4.28 -10.18 -14.65
CA LEU A 111 -5.11 -10.69 -13.57
C LEU A 111 -6.58 -10.28 -13.74
N CYS A 112 -6.85 -9.02 -14.08
CA CYS A 112 -8.20 -8.50 -14.28
C CYS A 112 -8.90 -9.18 -15.46
N GLU A 113 -8.18 -9.38 -16.58
CA GLU A 113 -8.67 -10.11 -17.74
C GLU A 113 -9.08 -11.54 -17.37
N ASP A 114 -8.22 -12.27 -16.69
CA ASP A 114 -8.50 -13.64 -16.22
C ASP A 114 -9.69 -13.71 -15.24
N LEU A 115 -9.80 -12.72 -14.35
CA LEU A 115 -10.93 -12.58 -13.42
C LEU A 115 -12.21 -12.13 -14.12
N GLY A 116 -12.12 -11.52 -15.30
CA GLY A 116 -13.25 -10.94 -16.03
C GLY A 116 -13.81 -9.70 -15.33
N ILE A 117 -12.93 -8.86 -14.79
CA ILE A 117 -13.26 -7.57 -14.16
C ILE A 117 -12.49 -6.44 -14.86
N ASP A 118 -13.00 -5.22 -14.71
CA ASP A 118 -12.31 -4.03 -15.17
C ASP A 118 -11.16 -3.64 -14.22
N VAL A 119 -10.13 -2.96 -14.72
CA VAL A 119 -9.01 -2.47 -13.89
C VAL A 119 -9.42 -1.34 -12.93
N GLU A 120 -10.58 -0.73 -13.15
CA GLU A 120 -11.22 0.24 -12.27
C GLU A 120 -12.28 -0.40 -11.36
N ASP A 121 -12.47 -1.72 -11.40
CA ASP A 121 -13.46 -2.40 -10.56
C ASP A 121 -13.10 -2.25 -9.06
N PRO A 122 -14.04 -1.78 -8.21
CA PRO A 122 -13.77 -1.55 -6.79
C PRO A 122 -13.41 -2.83 -6.01
N VAL A 123 -13.65 -4.02 -6.56
CA VAL A 123 -13.17 -5.29 -6.00
C VAL A 123 -11.65 -5.33 -5.87
N LEU A 124 -10.90 -4.61 -6.71
CA LEU A 124 -9.45 -4.52 -6.58
C LEU A 124 -9.03 -3.80 -5.28
N LEU A 125 -9.83 -2.84 -4.81
CA LEU A 125 -9.61 -2.20 -3.50
C LEU A 125 -9.86 -3.20 -2.36
N VAL A 126 -10.85 -4.09 -2.50
CA VAL A 126 -11.08 -5.15 -1.51
C VAL A 126 -9.92 -6.12 -1.51
N LEU A 127 -9.39 -6.51 -2.67
CA LEU A 127 -8.20 -7.34 -2.77
C LEU A 127 -6.99 -6.67 -2.09
N ALA A 128 -6.78 -5.37 -2.34
CA ALA A 128 -5.75 -4.57 -1.67
C ALA A 128 -5.94 -4.50 -0.15
N TRP A 129 -7.20 -4.39 0.31
CA TRP A 129 -7.51 -4.40 1.73
C TRP A 129 -7.22 -5.77 2.37
N LYS A 130 -7.61 -6.87 1.72
CA LYS A 130 -7.33 -8.23 2.22
C LYS A 130 -5.84 -8.56 2.21
N SER A 131 -5.07 -7.98 1.28
CA SER A 131 -3.62 -8.11 1.27
C SER A 131 -2.92 -7.19 2.27
N GLN A 132 -3.64 -6.22 2.86
CA GLN A 132 -3.07 -5.11 3.62
C GLN A 132 -1.95 -4.43 2.82
N ALA A 133 -2.25 -4.13 1.55
CA ALA A 133 -1.30 -3.53 0.63
C ALA A 133 -0.87 -2.15 1.14
N LYS A 134 0.45 -1.90 1.11
CA LYS A 134 1.03 -0.63 1.55
C LYS A 134 1.12 0.43 0.45
N HIS A 135 1.16 0.00 -0.80
CA HIS A 135 1.35 0.88 -1.95
C HIS A 135 0.28 0.61 -3.00
N SER A 136 -0.38 1.67 -3.47
CA SER A 136 -1.29 1.54 -4.60
C SER A 136 -0.56 0.97 -5.82
N PHE A 137 -1.27 0.16 -6.62
CA PHE A 137 -0.78 -0.41 -7.87
C PHE A 137 0.40 -1.38 -7.76
N SER A 138 0.72 -1.88 -6.56
CA SER A 138 1.72 -2.94 -6.36
C SER A 138 1.29 -3.91 -5.28
N ILE A 139 1.38 -5.22 -5.57
CA ILE A 139 1.17 -6.29 -4.59
C ILE A 139 2.43 -7.16 -4.53
N SER A 140 3.15 -7.07 -3.42
CA SER A 140 4.27 -7.95 -3.11
C SER A 140 3.82 -9.40 -2.88
N ARG A 141 4.78 -10.33 -2.91
CA ARG A 141 4.54 -11.76 -2.60
C ARG A 141 3.88 -11.99 -1.25
N ASP A 142 4.29 -11.23 -0.24
CA ASP A 142 3.78 -11.32 1.13
C ASP A 142 2.33 -10.80 1.22
N GLU A 143 2.04 -9.69 0.56
CA GLU A 143 0.69 -9.13 0.40
C GLU A 143 -0.23 -10.10 -0.33
N TRP A 144 0.25 -10.72 -1.41
CA TRP A 144 -0.50 -11.75 -2.13
C TRP A 144 -0.84 -12.94 -1.24
N ALA A 145 0.16 -13.47 -0.52
CA ALA A 145 -0.05 -14.58 0.42
C ALA A 145 -1.12 -14.24 1.47
N ARG A 146 -1.06 -13.04 2.05
CA ARG A 146 -2.08 -12.56 3.01
C ARG A 146 -3.47 -12.51 2.40
N ALA A 147 -3.63 -11.95 1.20
CA ALA A 147 -4.93 -11.89 0.55
C ALA A 147 -5.51 -13.29 0.29
N MET A 148 -4.69 -14.21 -0.23
CA MET A 148 -5.14 -15.58 -0.50
C MET A 148 -5.59 -16.31 0.76
N ILE A 149 -4.88 -16.12 1.89
CA ILE A 149 -5.28 -16.64 3.20
C ILE A 149 -6.58 -16.01 3.68
N ALA A 150 -6.67 -14.67 3.66
CA ALA A 150 -7.81 -13.91 4.17
C ALA A 150 -9.11 -14.20 3.40
N LEU A 151 -9.00 -14.46 2.09
CA LEU A 151 -10.12 -14.82 1.22
C LEU A 151 -10.40 -16.33 1.19
N HIS A 152 -9.55 -17.15 1.82
CA HIS A 152 -9.61 -18.62 1.75
C HIS A 152 -9.59 -19.17 0.30
N VAL A 153 -8.74 -18.60 -0.55
CA VAL A 153 -8.60 -18.97 -1.97
C VAL A 153 -7.17 -19.42 -2.30
N ASP A 154 -7.04 -20.35 -3.24
CA ASP A 154 -5.75 -20.92 -3.66
C ASP A 154 -5.60 -21.04 -5.18
N SER A 155 -6.59 -20.57 -5.94
CA SER A 155 -6.65 -20.74 -7.39
C SER A 155 -7.47 -19.62 -8.01
N LEU A 156 -7.19 -19.32 -9.29
CA LEU A 156 -7.92 -18.31 -10.06
C LEU A 156 -9.43 -18.57 -10.06
N LYS A 157 -9.85 -19.83 -10.16
CA LYS A 157 -11.27 -20.21 -10.12
C LYS A 157 -11.93 -19.83 -8.80
N LYS A 158 -11.27 -20.08 -7.66
CA LYS A 158 -11.79 -19.70 -6.34
C LYS A 158 -11.76 -18.19 -6.13
N LEU A 159 -10.70 -17.52 -6.57
CA LEU A 159 -10.60 -16.05 -6.50
C LEU A 159 -11.73 -15.39 -7.31
N LYS A 160 -12.00 -15.87 -8.53
CA LYS A 160 -13.12 -15.42 -9.36
C LYS A 160 -14.47 -15.68 -8.69
N ALA A 161 -14.64 -16.84 -8.06
CA ALA A 161 -15.85 -17.17 -7.32
C ALA A 161 -16.05 -16.34 -6.03
N ALA A 162 -14.98 -15.75 -5.48
CA ALA A 162 -15.04 -14.88 -4.30
C ALA A 162 -15.46 -13.44 -4.63
N ILE A 163 -15.42 -13.01 -5.90
CA ILE A 163 -15.76 -11.64 -6.34
C ILE A 163 -17.13 -11.16 -5.83
N PRO A 164 -18.22 -11.93 -5.94
CA PRO A 164 -19.52 -11.49 -5.42
C PRO A 164 -19.51 -11.22 -3.91
N ALA A 165 -18.80 -12.06 -3.14
CA ALA A 165 -18.66 -11.86 -1.70
C ALA A 165 -17.84 -10.61 -1.39
N MET A 166 -16.73 -10.37 -2.11
CA MET A 166 -15.94 -9.15 -1.99
C MET A 166 -16.78 -7.89 -2.27
N ARG A 167 -17.66 -7.91 -3.28
CA ARG A 167 -18.58 -6.79 -3.55
C ARG A 167 -19.58 -6.56 -2.42
N ALA A 168 -20.09 -7.63 -1.82
CA ALA A 168 -21.01 -7.53 -0.70
C ALA A 168 -20.35 -6.87 0.53
N GLU A 169 -19.06 -7.08 0.77
CA GLU A 169 -18.31 -6.41 1.85
C GLU A 169 -18.24 -4.89 1.68
N ILE A 170 -18.28 -4.38 0.44
CA ILE A 170 -18.28 -2.93 0.17
C ILE A 170 -19.62 -2.30 0.57
N THR A 171 -20.71 -3.06 0.52
CA THR A 171 -22.05 -2.60 0.87
C THR A 171 -22.46 -2.96 2.30
N ASP A 172 -21.68 -3.81 2.98
CA ASP A 172 -21.93 -4.25 4.33
C ASP A 172 -21.54 -3.16 5.33
N LYS A 173 -22.49 -2.71 6.15
CA LYS A 173 -22.27 -1.54 7.03
C LYS A 173 -21.18 -1.79 8.08
N ASP A 174 -21.03 -3.02 8.54
CA ASP A 174 -20.09 -3.37 9.60
C ASP A 174 -18.66 -3.44 9.05
N ALA A 175 -18.47 -4.03 7.86
CA ALA A 175 -17.18 -4.12 7.19
C ALA A 175 -16.76 -2.82 6.48
N PHE A 176 -17.72 -2.07 5.93
CA PHE A 176 -17.43 -0.92 5.06
C PHE A 176 -16.62 0.17 5.75
N LYS A 177 -16.79 0.37 7.07
CA LYS A 177 -16.02 1.37 7.82
C LYS A 177 -14.52 1.15 7.74
N ASP A 178 -14.06 -0.04 8.08
CA ASP A 178 -12.63 -0.37 8.14
C ASP A 178 -12.03 -0.40 6.74
N PHE A 179 -12.79 -0.91 5.76
CA PHE A 179 -12.45 -0.84 4.35
C PHE A 179 -12.30 0.60 3.85
N TYR A 180 -13.29 1.46 4.09
CA TYR A 180 -13.27 2.87 3.69
C TYR A 180 -12.11 3.64 4.34
N PHE A 181 -11.77 3.34 5.60
CA PHE A 181 -10.61 3.94 6.27
C PHE A 181 -9.28 3.46 5.69
N PHE A 182 -9.19 2.19 5.31
CA PHE A 182 -8.02 1.64 4.63
C PHE A 182 -7.77 2.34 3.28
N VAL A 183 -8.82 2.59 2.48
CA VAL A 183 -8.67 3.16 1.13
C VAL A 183 -7.91 4.49 1.17
N PHE A 184 -8.14 5.36 2.16
CA PHE A 184 -7.40 6.62 2.27
C PHE A 184 -5.87 6.40 2.30
N ASP A 185 -5.41 5.49 3.16
CA ASP A 185 -3.99 5.23 3.33
C ASP A 185 -3.39 4.47 2.15
N PHE A 186 -4.21 3.68 1.45
CA PHE A 186 -3.81 2.95 0.25
C PHE A 186 -3.62 3.86 -0.96
N VAL A 187 -4.55 4.81 -1.19
CA VAL A 187 -4.58 5.64 -2.41
C VAL A 187 -3.78 6.93 -2.28
N LYS A 188 -3.38 7.32 -1.06
CA LYS A 188 -2.46 8.44 -0.89
C LYS A 188 -1.05 8.03 -1.36
N GLU A 189 -0.41 8.90 -2.13
CA GLU A 189 0.98 8.70 -2.52
C GLU A 189 1.90 8.88 -1.29
N ASP A 190 2.88 8.00 -1.07
CA ASP A 190 3.91 8.19 -0.03
C ASP A 190 4.92 9.25 -0.52
N PRO A 191 5.27 10.31 0.24
CA PRO A 191 5.01 10.56 1.66
C PRO A 191 3.87 11.55 1.97
N ALA A 192 2.94 11.75 1.06
CA ALA A 192 1.81 12.64 1.29
C ALA A 192 1.00 12.21 2.52
N THR A 193 0.52 13.21 3.25
CA THR A 193 -0.35 13.06 4.43
C THR A 193 -1.80 13.43 4.12
N VAL A 194 -2.07 13.87 2.90
CA VAL A 194 -3.36 14.35 2.38
C VAL A 194 -3.60 13.80 0.98
N LEU A 195 -4.87 13.74 0.56
CA LEU A 195 -5.27 13.40 -0.81
C LEU A 195 -5.53 14.66 -1.64
N GLY A 196 -5.16 14.61 -2.92
CA GLY A 196 -5.58 15.59 -3.91
C GLY A 196 -7.10 15.50 -4.17
N ASN A 197 -7.69 16.61 -4.63
CA ASN A 197 -9.14 16.69 -4.86
C ASN A 197 -9.60 15.65 -5.88
N ASP A 198 -8.97 15.57 -7.06
CA ASP A 198 -9.41 14.67 -8.14
C ASP A 198 -9.44 13.20 -7.68
N THR A 199 -8.40 12.77 -6.95
CA THR A 199 -8.34 11.43 -6.35
C THR A 199 -9.45 11.22 -5.33
N ALA A 200 -9.63 12.15 -4.39
CA ALA A 200 -10.67 12.03 -3.36
C ALA A 200 -12.07 11.99 -3.97
N LEU A 201 -12.34 12.83 -4.98
CA LEU A 201 -13.61 12.89 -5.71
C LEU A 201 -13.90 11.55 -6.41
N ALA A 202 -12.92 10.99 -7.13
CA ALA A 202 -13.07 9.72 -7.83
C ALA A 202 -13.41 8.57 -6.86
N TYR A 203 -12.67 8.45 -5.75
CA TYR A 203 -12.90 7.39 -4.78
C TYR A 203 -14.18 7.61 -3.96
N TRP A 204 -14.57 8.84 -3.64
CA TRP A 204 -15.87 9.09 -3.01
C TRP A 204 -17.04 8.72 -3.91
N GLN A 205 -16.97 9.05 -5.21
CA GLN A 205 -17.98 8.61 -6.16
C GLN A 205 -18.07 7.08 -6.24
N LEU A 206 -16.92 6.41 -6.28
CA LEU A 206 -16.86 4.96 -6.35
C LEU A 206 -17.42 4.28 -5.08
N LEU A 207 -17.07 4.80 -3.90
CA LEU A 207 -17.35 4.15 -2.61
C LEU A 207 -18.67 4.59 -1.97
N LEU A 208 -18.97 5.90 -2.00
CA LEU A 208 -20.15 6.47 -1.35
C LEU A 208 -21.30 6.67 -2.33
N GLY A 209 -21.04 6.87 -3.62
CA GLY A 209 -22.06 7.08 -4.65
C GLY A 209 -23.22 6.07 -4.61
N PRO A 210 -22.95 4.76 -4.52
CA PRO A 210 -24.02 3.75 -4.47
C PRO A 210 -24.91 3.77 -3.21
N GLN A 211 -24.46 4.39 -2.11
CA GLN A 211 -25.09 4.25 -0.78
C GLN A 211 -25.40 5.57 -0.07
N TRP A 212 -24.82 6.69 -0.51
CA TRP A 212 -25.01 8.00 0.09
C TRP A 212 -25.58 9.01 -0.94
N PRO A 213 -26.86 9.39 -0.83
CA PRO A 213 -27.53 10.23 -1.83
C PRO A 213 -26.92 11.62 -2.04
N LEU A 214 -26.18 12.15 -1.06
CA LEU A 214 -25.55 13.47 -1.14
C LEU A 214 -24.15 13.44 -1.76
N THR A 215 -23.65 12.28 -2.23
CA THR A 215 -22.29 12.15 -2.80
C THR A 215 -22.04 13.15 -3.93
N ASN A 216 -22.98 13.31 -4.86
CA ASN A 216 -22.83 14.28 -5.95
C ASN A 216 -22.73 15.72 -5.45
N SER A 217 -23.62 16.11 -4.54
CA SER A 217 -23.60 17.44 -3.93
C SER A 217 -22.29 17.69 -3.17
N TRP A 218 -21.82 16.71 -2.41
CA TRP A 218 -20.54 16.77 -1.71
C TRP A 218 -19.37 16.94 -2.69
N CYS A 219 -19.31 16.11 -3.73
CA CYS A 219 -18.26 16.20 -4.75
C CYS A 219 -18.25 17.55 -5.48
N THR A 220 -19.42 18.12 -5.79
CA THR A 220 -19.53 19.47 -6.36
C THR A 220 -19.05 20.54 -5.37
N PHE A 221 -19.43 20.47 -4.11
CA PHE A 221 -18.96 21.40 -3.08
C PHE A 221 -17.43 21.36 -2.94
N ILE A 222 -16.86 20.16 -2.89
CA ILE A 222 -15.41 19.98 -2.76
C ILE A 222 -14.66 20.58 -3.96
N SER A 223 -15.14 20.33 -5.19
CA SER A 223 -14.47 20.79 -6.41
C SER A 223 -14.68 22.28 -6.72
N GLU A 224 -15.84 22.85 -6.37
CA GLU A 224 -16.19 24.23 -6.73
C GLU A 224 -15.91 25.24 -5.61
N VAL A 225 -16.09 24.83 -4.35
CA VAL A 225 -16.07 25.73 -3.18
C VAL A 225 -14.87 25.46 -2.28
N TYR A 226 -14.75 24.25 -1.73
CA TYR A 226 -13.75 23.96 -0.71
C TYR A 226 -12.32 24.00 -1.28
N LYS A 227 -12.06 23.31 -2.40
CA LYS A 227 -10.81 23.35 -3.19
C LYS A 227 -9.50 23.14 -2.42
N LYS A 228 -9.54 22.55 -1.22
CA LYS A 228 -8.37 22.22 -0.39
C LYS A 228 -8.08 20.72 -0.45
N ALA A 229 -6.86 20.32 -0.11
CA ALA A 229 -6.50 18.92 0.01
C ALA A 229 -7.29 18.24 1.15
N ILE A 230 -7.55 16.94 0.99
CA ILE A 230 -8.37 16.17 1.93
C ILE A 230 -7.46 15.48 2.95
N THR A 231 -7.64 15.81 4.23
CA THR A 231 -6.92 15.16 5.32
C THR A 231 -7.56 13.81 5.66
N ARG A 232 -6.80 12.95 6.36
CA ARG A 232 -7.33 11.67 6.88
C ARG A 232 -8.55 11.88 7.77
N ASP A 233 -8.53 12.94 8.58
CA ASP A 233 -9.64 13.25 9.47
C ASP A 233 -10.91 13.61 8.69
N VAL A 234 -10.84 14.54 7.74
CA VAL A 234 -11.99 14.89 6.88
C VAL A 234 -12.55 13.67 6.17
N TRP A 235 -11.69 12.83 5.60
CA TRP A 235 -12.11 11.58 4.96
C TRP A 235 -12.89 10.68 5.92
N LYS A 236 -12.36 10.44 7.13
CA LYS A 236 -13.01 9.60 8.15
C LYS A 236 -14.30 10.20 8.67
N GLN A 237 -14.33 11.51 8.89
CA GLN A 237 -15.51 12.22 9.36
C GLN A 237 -16.64 12.16 8.32
N LEU A 238 -16.30 12.19 7.03
CA LEU A 238 -17.30 12.04 5.97
C LEU A 238 -18.05 10.70 6.04
N TYR A 239 -17.38 9.61 6.42
CA TYR A 239 -18.06 8.34 6.64
C TYR A 239 -19.16 8.49 7.69
N TYR A 240 -18.86 9.06 8.85
CA TYR A 240 -19.87 9.23 9.91
C TYR A 240 -20.96 10.23 9.49
N PHE A 241 -20.57 11.32 8.83
CA PHE A 241 -21.51 12.31 8.29
C PHE A 241 -22.46 11.68 7.26
N SER A 242 -21.97 10.74 6.45
CA SER A 242 -22.79 10.04 5.44
C SER A 242 -23.89 9.15 6.04
N GLN A 243 -23.79 8.83 7.33
CA GLN A 243 -24.80 8.06 8.07
C GLN A 243 -25.92 8.94 8.64
N LEU A 244 -25.80 10.27 8.57
CA LEU A 244 -26.86 11.19 9.02
C LEU A 244 -28.05 11.18 8.04
N PRO A 245 -29.25 11.60 8.50
CA PRO A 245 -30.39 11.80 7.61
C PRO A 245 -30.07 12.76 6.47
N THR A 246 -30.42 12.39 5.25
CA THR A 246 -30.12 13.16 4.02
C THR A 246 -30.77 14.54 3.97
N SER A 247 -31.80 14.80 4.79
CA SER A 247 -32.41 16.14 4.87
C SER A 247 -31.45 17.17 5.45
N LEU A 248 -30.53 16.74 6.33
CA LEU A 248 -29.62 17.58 7.13
C LEU A 248 -30.33 18.71 7.90
N GLU A 249 -31.65 18.62 8.11
CA GLU A 249 -32.43 19.69 8.77
C GLU A 249 -32.10 19.83 10.25
N SER A 250 -31.83 18.72 10.93
CA SER A 250 -31.46 18.68 12.34
C SER A 250 -29.95 18.81 12.59
N TYR A 251 -29.16 19.07 11.54
CA TYR A 251 -27.72 19.27 11.68
C TYR A 251 -27.48 20.66 12.29
N ASP A 252 -26.80 20.69 13.44
CA ASP A 252 -26.41 21.91 14.13
C ASP A 252 -24.98 22.29 13.73
N ILE A 253 -24.87 23.47 13.12
CA ILE A 253 -23.63 24.04 12.60
C ILE A 253 -22.81 24.73 13.71
N ASP A 254 -23.48 25.19 14.78
CA ASP A 254 -22.86 25.99 15.83
C ASP A 254 -22.44 25.16 17.05
N GLU A 255 -23.09 24.01 17.31
CA GLU A 255 -22.83 23.17 18.49
C GLU A 255 -22.18 21.80 18.17
N GLY A 256 -21.77 21.57 16.92
CA GLY A 256 -21.17 20.32 16.45
C GLY A 256 -19.67 20.17 16.76
N ALA A 257 -19.21 18.92 16.90
CA ALA A 257 -17.78 18.57 16.94
C ALA A 257 -17.24 18.15 15.56
N TRP A 258 -17.96 18.50 14.49
CA TRP A 258 -17.59 18.16 13.13
C TRP A 258 -16.45 19.05 12.62
N PRO A 259 -15.64 18.58 11.66
CA PRO A 259 -14.71 19.47 10.97
C PRO A 259 -15.48 20.56 10.22
N SER A 260 -14.94 21.78 10.19
CA SER A 260 -15.62 22.94 9.57
C SER A 260 -16.03 22.72 8.12
N VAL A 261 -15.37 21.83 7.38
CA VAL A 261 -15.76 21.48 6.00
C VAL A 261 -17.15 20.82 5.92
N MET A 262 -17.59 20.13 6.96
CA MET A 262 -18.95 19.57 7.03
C MET A 262 -19.96 20.69 7.26
N ASP A 263 -19.65 21.62 8.14
CA ASP A 263 -20.45 22.81 8.43
C ASP A 263 -20.61 23.67 7.16
N ASP A 264 -19.48 24.00 6.51
CA ASP A 264 -19.43 24.73 5.24
C ASP A 264 -20.26 24.03 4.14
N PHE A 265 -20.24 22.68 4.11
CA PHE A 265 -21.04 21.90 3.17
C PHE A 265 -22.53 22.00 3.46
N VAL A 266 -22.94 21.92 4.73
CA VAL A 266 -24.36 21.99 5.11
C VAL A 266 -24.92 23.38 4.78
N ASP A 267 -24.18 24.45 5.09
CA ASP A 267 -24.55 25.81 4.72
C ASP A 267 -24.73 25.95 3.21
N TRP A 268 -23.71 25.55 2.44
CA TRP A 268 -23.77 25.58 0.97
C TRP A 268 -24.92 24.74 0.39
N PHE A 269 -25.19 23.58 0.99
CA PHE A 269 -26.25 22.68 0.54
C PHE A 269 -27.64 23.25 0.80
N ARG A 270 -27.83 23.93 1.94
CA ARG A 270 -29.09 24.60 2.31
C ARG A 270 -29.36 25.82 1.45
N GLU A 271 -28.33 26.60 1.09
CA GLU A 271 -28.49 27.77 0.21
C GLU A 271 -28.89 27.43 -1.23
N LYS A 272 -28.52 26.23 -1.72
CA LYS A 272 -28.87 25.74 -3.05
C LYS A 272 -30.25 25.06 -3.15
N LYS A 273 -30.91 24.81 -2.01
CA LYS A 273 -32.17 24.08 -1.91
C LYS A 273 -33.37 25.00 -2.04
#